data_AF-A0A9X8VAM9-F1
#
_entry.id   AF-A0A9X8VAM9-F1
#
_cell.length_a   1.000
_cell.length_b   1.000
_cell.length_c   1.000
_cell.angle_alpha   90.00
_cell.angle_beta   90.00
_cell.angle_gamma   90.00
#
_symmetry.space_group_name_H-M   'P 1'
#
loop_
_entity.id
_entity.type
_entity.pdbx_description
1 polymer ?
#
loop_
_entity_poly.entity_id
_entity_poly.type
_entity_poly.pdbx_seq_one_letter_code
_entity_poly.pdbx_strand_id
1 'polypeptide(L)'
;NDHGEYGLGAQKTLVDGIRQEVAAQGGSLLLLSGGDINTGVPESDLQDAEPDFRGMNLVGYDAMAIGNHEFDNPLSVLRQQEKWATFPLLSANIYQKSTG
;
A
#
# COMPACT_ATOMS: atom_id res chain seq x y z
N ASN A 1 -10.83 -6.02 13.91
CA ASN A 1 -11.32 -6.43 15.25
C ASN A 1 -11.91 -7.83 15.13
N ASP A 2 -12.43 -8.43 16.22
CA ASP A 2 -13.02 -9.79 16.23
C ASP A 2 -14.28 -9.94 15.33
N HIS A 3 -14.69 -8.86 14.65
CA HIS A 3 -15.83 -8.80 13.73
C HIS A 3 -15.43 -8.61 12.27
N GLY A 4 -14.13 -8.65 11.96
CA GLY A 4 -13.67 -8.44 10.58
C GLY A 4 -13.89 -7.01 10.08
N GLU A 5 -14.03 -6.04 10.99
CA GLU A 5 -14.12 -4.62 10.63
C GLU A 5 -12.69 -4.06 10.61
N TYR A 6 -12.34 -3.52 9.45
CA TYR A 6 -11.04 -2.93 9.14
C TYR A 6 -11.24 -1.55 8.52
N GLY A 7 -10.21 -1.04 7.86
CA GLY A 7 -10.28 0.18 7.08
C GLY A 7 -9.15 1.13 7.42
N LEU A 8 -8.69 1.85 6.41
CA LEU A 8 -7.54 2.75 6.52
C LEU A 8 -7.75 3.86 7.55
N GLY A 9 -9.00 4.23 7.87
CA GLY A 9 -9.31 5.18 8.93
C GLY A 9 -8.96 4.68 10.35
N ALA A 10 -9.33 3.43 10.67
CA ALA A 10 -8.97 2.83 11.95
C ALA A 10 -7.46 2.53 12.00
N GLN A 11 -6.89 2.05 10.89
CA GLN A 11 -5.46 1.79 10.77
C GLN A 11 -4.63 3.07 10.97
N LYS A 12 -5.05 4.19 10.38
CA LYS A 12 -4.39 5.50 10.54
C LYS A 12 -4.26 5.88 12.02
N THR A 13 -5.36 5.83 12.77
CA THR A 13 -5.37 6.17 14.20
C THR A 13 -4.42 5.25 15.00
N LEU A 14 -4.44 3.95 14.71
CA LEU A 14 -3.56 2.98 15.39
C LEU A 14 -2.08 3.24 15.07
N VAL A 15 -1.73 3.39 13.80
CA VAL A 15 -0.36 3.63 13.35
C VAL A 15 0.18 4.95 13.93
N ASP A 16 -0.62 6.00 13.98
CA ASP A 16 -0.22 7.28 14.59
C ASP A 16 0.07 7.13 16.08
N GLY A 17 -0.74 6.37 16.81
CA GLY A 17 -0.50 6.07 18.22
C GLY A 17 0.82 5.33 18.43
N ILE A 18 1.08 4.29 17.64
CA ILE A 18 2.34 3.53 17.70
C ILE A 18 3.52 4.44 17.33
N ARG A 19 3.39 5.30 16.32
CA ARG A 19 4.44 6.24 15.90
C ARG A 19 4.79 7.21 17.03
N GLN A 20 3.79 7.73 17.74
CA GLN A 20 3.99 8.60 18.91
C GLN A 20 4.69 7.85 20.06
N GLU A 21 4.26 6.62 20.34
CA GLU A 21 4.87 5.79 21.39
C GLU A 21 6.34 5.49 21.11
N VAL A 22 6.66 5.04 19.90
CA VAL A 22 8.04 4.74 19.48
C VAL A 22 8.91 6.01 19.52
N ALA A 23 8.38 7.15 19.06
CA ALA A 23 9.10 8.42 19.11
C ALA A 23 9.38 8.89 20.55
N ALA A 24 8.42 8.71 21.48
CA ALA A 24 8.60 9.04 22.90
C ALA A 24 9.72 8.21 23.57
N GLN A 25 9.99 7.02 23.03
CA GLN A 25 11.08 6.14 23.47
C GLN A 25 12.40 6.39 22.71
N GLY A 26 12.45 7.38 21.81
CA GLY A 26 13.63 7.68 20.99
C GLY A 26 13.88 6.68 19.86
N GLY A 27 12.88 5.86 19.51
CA GLY A 27 12.96 4.88 18.44
C GLY A 27 12.66 5.45 17.05
N SER A 28 12.70 4.57 16.05
CA SER A 28 12.28 4.85 14.68
C SER A 28 11.32 3.76 14.21
N LEU A 29 10.40 4.12 13.33
CA LEU A 29 9.38 3.21 12.79
C LEU A 29 9.46 3.19 11.27
N LEU A 30 9.34 1.99 10.71
CA LEU A 30 9.10 1.75 9.29
C LEU A 30 7.79 1.00 9.13
N LEU A 31 6.93 1.47 8.24
CA LEU A 31 5.66 0.85 7.87
C LEU A 31 5.77 0.31 6.45
N LEU A 32 5.66 -1.01 6.31
CA LEU A 32 5.82 -1.72 5.03
C LEU A 32 4.54 -2.46 4.67
N SER A 33 4.20 -2.49 3.37
CA SER A 33 3.15 -3.34 2.82
C SER A 33 3.73 -4.56 2.08
N GLY A 34 3.07 -5.70 2.23
CA GLY A 34 3.40 -6.95 1.52
C GLY A 34 2.92 -7.00 0.07
N GLY A 35 2.15 -6.02 -0.40
CA GLY A 35 1.53 -6.02 -1.72
C GLY A 35 0.10 -6.56 -1.69
N ASP A 36 -0.44 -6.86 -2.88
CA ASP A 36 -1.82 -7.29 -3.13
C ASP A 36 -2.85 -6.28 -2.58
N ILE A 37 -2.71 -5.03 -3.02
CA ILE A 37 -3.66 -3.95 -2.72
C ILE A 37 -4.86 -3.99 -3.68
N ASN A 38 -4.62 -4.45 -4.90
CA ASN A 38 -5.65 -4.61 -5.91
C ASN A 38 -6.55 -5.82 -5.63
N THR A 39 -7.79 -5.74 -6.12
CA THR A 39 -8.75 -6.85 -6.23
C THR A 39 -9.28 -7.37 -4.88
N GLY A 40 -10.57 -7.14 -4.61
CA GLY A 40 -11.26 -7.81 -3.50
C GLY A 40 -12.44 -7.07 -2.89
N VAL A 41 -12.58 -5.76 -3.17
CA VAL A 41 -13.70 -4.94 -2.72
C VAL A 41 -14.25 -4.18 -3.93
N PRO A 42 -15.54 -4.34 -4.30
CA PRO A 42 -16.09 -3.77 -5.53
C PRO A 42 -15.81 -2.27 -5.71
N GLU A 43 -15.89 -1.50 -4.63
CA GLU A 43 -15.61 -0.07 -4.64
C GLU A 43 -14.14 0.26 -4.95
N SER A 44 -13.19 -0.57 -4.52
CA SER A 44 -11.76 -0.45 -4.85
C SER A 44 -11.51 -0.86 -6.30
N ASP A 45 -12.08 -2.01 -6.70
CA ASP A 45 -11.89 -2.60 -8.02
C ASP A 45 -12.41 -1.67 -9.14
N LEU A 46 -13.56 -1.01 -8.93
CA LEU A 46 -14.14 -0.05 -9.88
C LEU A 46 -13.32 1.26 -10.02
N GLN A 47 -12.37 1.49 -9.12
CA GLN A 47 -11.57 2.71 -9.04
C GLN A 47 -10.07 2.42 -9.16
N ASP A 48 -9.69 1.26 -9.70
CA ASP A 48 -8.29 0.85 -9.87
C ASP A 48 -7.46 0.97 -8.56
N ALA A 49 -8.08 0.72 -7.41
CA ALA A 49 -7.51 0.90 -6.08
C ALA A 49 -6.99 2.32 -5.75
N GLU A 50 -7.41 3.36 -6.48
CA GLU A 50 -7.09 4.75 -6.16
C GLU A 50 -7.37 5.15 -4.69
N PRO A 51 -8.54 4.83 -4.08
CA PRO A 51 -8.80 5.17 -2.68
C PRO A 51 -7.82 4.48 -1.73
N ASP A 52 -7.39 3.26 -2.04
CA ASP A 52 -6.49 2.47 -1.22
C ASP A 52 -5.09 3.08 -1.21
N PHE A 53 -4.50 3.37 -2.37
CA PHE A 53 -3.18 4.01 -2.45
C PHE A 53 -3.17 5.40 -1.80
N ARG A 54 -4.22 6.21 -2.00
CA ARG A 54 -4.34 7.51 -1.35
C ARG A 54 -4.49 7.38 0.17
N GLY A 55 -5.25 6.39 0.64
CA GLY A 55 -5.37 6.12 2.06
C GLY A 55 -4.05 5.64 2.67
N MET A 56 -3.29 4.79 1.96
CA MET A 56 -1.94 4.37 2.36
C MET A 56 -0.98 5.56 2.49
N ASN A 57 -1.07 6.57 1.63
CA ASN A 57 -0.31 7.81 1.79
C ASN A 57 -0.63 8.53 3.10
N LEU A 58 -1.92 8.59 3.48
CA LEU A 58 -2.35 9.23 4.73
C LEU A 58 -1.90 8.44 5.96
N VAL A 59 -1.95 7.10 5.90
CA VAL A 59 -1.38 6.22 6.94
C VAL A 59 0.13 6.41 7.06
N GLY A 60 0.81 6.69 5.94
CA GLY A 60 2.24 6.99 5.90
C GLY A 60 3.08 5.72 5.76
N TYR A 61 2.76 4.91 4.75
CA TYR A 61 3.59 3.78 4.32
C TYR A 61 4.93 4.24 3.76
N ASP A 62 6.00 3.49 4.05
CA ASP A 62 7.36 3.80 3.62
C ASP A 62 7.77 3.05 2.36
N ALA A 63 7.27 1.83 2.16
CA ALA A 63 7.43 1.06 0.93
C ALA A 63 6.39 -0.07 0.85
N MET A 64 6.20 -0.59 -0.36
CA MET A 64 5.33 -1.72 -0.65
C MET A 64 6.01 -2.69 -1.60
N ALA A 65 5.88 -4.00 -1.37
CA ALA A 65 6.22 -4.99 -2.39
C ALA A 65 5.12 -5.05 -3.47
N ILE A 66 5.51 -5.20 -4.74
CA ILE A 66 4.54 -5.47 -5.81
C ILE A 66 4.10 -6.94 -5.67
N GLY A 67 2.82 -7.16 -5.37
CA GLY A 67 2.17 -8.47 -5.32
C GLY A 67 1.72 -8.96 -6.69
N ASN A 68 1.10 -10.13 -6.73
CA ASN A 68 0.60 -10.67 -8.00
C ASN A 68 -0.69 -9.96 -8.46
N HIS A 69 -1.53 -9.51 -7.53
CA HIS A 69 -2.80 -8.84 -7.87
C HIS A 69 -2.57 -7.43 -8.46
N GLU A 70 -1.39 -6.83 -8.26
CA GLU A 70 -0.97 -5.63 -8.99
C GLU A 70 -0.87 -5.83 -10.51
N PHE A 71 -0.89 -7.07 -11.00
CA PHE A 71 -0.93 -7.44 -12.43
C PHE A 71 -2.30 -7.88 -12.93
N ASP A 72 -3.35 -7.83 -12.09
CA ASP A 72 -4.73 -8.09 -12.55
C ASP A 72 -5.21 -7.02 -13.54
N ASN A 73 -4.66 -5.81 -13.41
CA ASN A 73 -4.91 -4.68 -14.28
C ASN A 73 -3.76 -4.49 -15.30
N PRO A 74 -4.02 -3.80 -16.45
CA PRO A 74 -2.96 -3.47 -17.40
C PRO A 74 -1.79 -2.70 -16.74
N LEU A 75 -0.56 -2.89 -17.22
CA LEU A 75 0.63 -2.24 -16.66
C LEU A 75 0.51 -0.70 -16.56
N SER A 76 -0.25 -0.06 -17.46
CA SER A 76 -0.53 1.38 -17.38
C SER A 76 -1.25 1.79 -16.11
N VAL A 77 -2.12 0.93 -15.56
CA VAL A 77 -2.81 1.14 -14.28
C VAL A 77 -1.82 1.05 -13.14
N LEU A 78 -0.96 0.02 -13.11
CA LEU A 78 0.12 -0.08 -12.12
C LEU A 78 1.05 1.15 -12.15
N ARG A 79 1.39 1.65 -13.35
CA ARG A 79 2.16 2.90 -13.50
C ARG A 79 1.40 4.14 -13.04
N GLN A 80 0.07 4.11 -13.02
CA GLN A 80 -0.74 5.17 -12.46
C GLN A 80 -0.79 5.09 -10.93
N GLN A 81 -0.89 3.87 -10.38
CA GLN A 81 -0.80 3.60 -8.95
C GLN A 81 0.56 4.04 -8.36
N GLU A 82 1.67 3.79 -9.08
CA GLU A 82 3.00 4.33 -8.74
C GLU A 82 3.04 5.86 -8.65
N LYS A 83 2.18 6.58 -9.39
CA LYS A 83 2.10 8.05 -9.32
C LYS A 83 1.21 8.52 -8.18
N TRP A 84 0.21 7.73 -7.80
CA TRP A 84 -0.65 8.05 -6.67
C TRP A 84 0.06 7.78 -5.34
N ALA A 85 0.82 6.70 -5.24
CA ALA A 85 1.60 6.35 -4.06
C ALA A 85 2.72 7.37 -3.82
N THR A 86 2.85 7.85 -2.59
CA THR A 86 3.98 8.71 -2.17
C THR A 86 5.18 7.89 -1.67
N PHE A 87 5.14 6.58 -1.85
CA PHE A 87 6.14 5.60 -1.43
C PHE A 87 6.46 4.65 -2.60
N PRO A 88 7.66 4.05 -2.65
CA PRO A 88 8.05 3.17 -3.73
C PRO A 88 7.31 1.83 -3.70
N LEU A 89 6.91 1.37 -4.89
CA LEU A 89 6.43 0.03 -5.18
C LEU A 89 7.63 -0.78 -5.68
N LEU A 90 8.01 -1.83 -4.96
CA LEU A 90 9.29 -2.51 -5.10
C LEU A 90 9.12 -3.95 -5.57
N SER A 91 9.91 -4.34 -6.56
CA SER A 91 10.17 -5.73 -6.90
C SER A 91 11.53 -5.87 -7.56
N ALA A 92 12.33 -6.84 -7.10
CA ALA A 92 13.66 -7.11 -7.63
C ALA A 92 13.69 -8.30 -8.61
N ASN A 93 12.56 -8.99 -8.77
CA ASN A 93 12.46 -10.25 -9.52
C ASN A 93 11.52 -10.17 -10.73
N ILE A 94 11.07 -8.96 -11.10
CA ILE A 94 10.23 -8.72 -12.28
C ILE A 94 11.09 -8.07 -13.36
N TYR A 95 11.17 -8.73 -14.52
CA TYR A 95 12.09 -8.39 -15.60
C TYR A 95 11.35 -8.27 -16.93
N GLN A 96 11.78 -7.32 -17.77
CA GLN A 96 11.32 -7.23 -19.15
C GLN A 96 12.13 -8.20 -20.01
N LYS A 97 11.49 -9.26 -20.51
CA LYS A 97 12.16 -10.37 -21.24
C LYS A 97 13.14 -9.94 -22.34
N SER A 98 12.86 -8.83 -23.04
CA SER A 98 13.71 -8.34 -24.13
C SER A 98 14.99 -7.64 -23.67
N THR A 99 15.04 -7.19 -22.42
CA THR A 99 16.12 -6.31 -21.91
C THR A 99 16.74 -6.78 -20.60
N GLY A 100 16.14 -7.76 -19.92
CA GLY A 100 16.48 -8.13 -18.55
C GLY A 100 15.76 -7.19 -17.61
#